data_AF-A0A2N9N3N8-F1
#
_entry.id   AF-A0A2N9N3N8-F1
#
_cell.length_a   1.000
_cell.length_b   1.000
_cell.length_c   1.000
_cell.angle_alpha   90.00
_cell.angle_beta   90.00
_cell.angle_gamma   90.00
#
_symmetry.space_group_name_H-M   'P 1'
#
loop_
_entity.id
_entity.type
_entity.pdbx_description
1 polymer ?
#
loop_
_entity_poly.entity_id
_entity_poly.type
_entity_poly.pdbx_seq_one_letter_code
_entity_poly.pdbx_strand_id
1 'polypeptide(L)'
;MTLSAVATRYANALADVVTAGGKSLAGVPQELRSFEAALNASQELQNALITPAVPASRKKAVVGRVADVLQLSKISRNFLFVLIDKRRTTSLSAILHSFELILDERLGFARADVASARELSEPQRTALTAELERLTGKRIRMHFTVDGALIGGVVARIGSTVYDGSVRGQLQTLERRLATES
;
A
#
# COMPACT_ATOMS: atom_id res chain seq x y z
N MET A 1 -0.97 -12.14 7.71
CA MET A 1 -1.32 -10.84 8.31
C MET A 1 -2.82 -10.63 8.15
N THR A 2 -3.59 -10.91 9.19
CA THR A 2 -5.06 -10.82 9.13
C THR A 2 -5.46 -9.36 8.98
N LEU A 3 -5.94 -8.94 7.80
CA LEU A 3 -6.70 -7.70 7.66
C LEU A 3 -7.81 -7.73 8.72
N SER A 4 -7.72 -6.85 9.71
CA SER A 4 -8.81 -6.69 10.67
C SER A 4 -10.04 -6.25 9.89
N ALA A 5 -11.16 -6.99 10.00
CA ALA A 5 -12.41 -6.63 9.31
C ALA A 5 -12.83 -5.17 9.56
N VAL A 6 -12.40 -4.61 10.69
CA VAL A 6 -12.55 -3.19 11.03
C VAL A 6 -11.75 -2.30 10.08
N ALA A 7 -10.49 -2.62 9.81
CA ALA A 7 -9.63 -1.86 8.92
C ALA A 7 -10.22 -1.80 7.50
N THR A 8 -10.67 -2.93 6.97
CA THR A 8 -11.32 -3.02 5.66
C THR A 8 -12.60 -2.19 5.58
N ARG A 9 -13.42 -2.15 6.64
CA ARG A 9 -14.64 -1.33 6.67
C ARG A 9 -14.35 0.17 6.61
N TYR A 10 -13.41 0.66 7.43
CA TYR A 10 -13.02 2.07 7.40
C TYR A 10 -12.33 2.46 6.09
N ALA A 11 -11.49 1.56 5.56
CA ALA A 11 -10.83 1.75 4.28
C ALA A 11 -11.84 1.86 3.12
N ASN A 12 -12.86 0.99 3.08
CA ASN A 12 -13.93 1.08 2.09
C ASN A 12 -14.72 2.39 2.22
N ALA A 13 -15.11 2.77 3.44
CA ALA A 13 -15.84 4.01 3.67
C ALA A 13 -15.02 5.25 3.24
N LEU A 14 -13.71 5.25 3.50
CA LEU A 14 -12.83 6.32 3.03
C LEU A 14 -12.73 6.32 1.50
N ALA A 15 -12.59 5.15 0.87
CA ALA A 15 -12.58 5.02 -0.59
C ALA A 15 -13.89 5.51 -1.22
N ASP A 16 -15.05 5.21 -0.64
CA ASP A 16 -16.35 5.70 -1.09
C ASP A 16 -16.41 7.24 -1.04
N VAL A 17 -16.00 7.84 0.08
CA VAL A 17 -16.00 9.30 0.25
C VAL A 17 -15.04 9.98 -0.74
N VAL A 18 -13.86 9.39 -0.94
CA VAL A 18 -12.82 9.94 -1.81
C VAL A 18 -13.24 9.82 -3.27
N THR A 19 -13.85 8.70 -3.68
CA THR A 19 -14.39 8.51 -5.05
C THR A 19 -15.63 9.36 -5.35
N ALA A 20 -16.52 9.57 -4.38
CA ALA A 20 -17.68 10.46 -4.53
C ALA A 20 -17.29 11.95 -4.66
N GLY A 21 -16.14 12.35 -4.12
CA GLY A 21 -15.67 13.74 -4.10
C GLY A 21 -15.08 14.26 -5.42
N GLY A 22 -14.79 13.39 -6.40
CA GLY A 22 -14.38 13.73 -7.77
C GLY A 22 -13.05 14.49 -7.96
N LYS A 23 -12.47 15.08 -6.91
CA LYS A 23 -11.21 15.84 -6.94
C LYS A 23 -10.30 15.39 -5.80
N SER A 24 -9.11 14.91 -6.16
CA SER A 24 -8.00 14.55 -5.26
C SER A 24 -7.92 13.10 -4.72
N LEU A 25 -8.40 12.11 -5.49
CA LEU A 25 -8.18 10.68 -5.23
C LEU A 25 -6.71 10.33 -4.93
N ALA A 26 -5.77 10.96 -5.65
CA ALA A 26 -4.34 10.65 -5.56
C ALA A 26 -3.64 11.27 -4.34
N GLY A 27 -4.17 12.37 -3.78
CA GLY A 27 -3.51 13.11 -2.70
C GLY A 27 -3.79 12.53 -1.31
N VAL A 28 -5.00 12.01 -1.08
CA VAL A 28 -5.44 11.53 0.24
C VAL A 28 -4.56 10.41 0.80
N PRO A 29 -4.14 9.38 0.04
CA PRO A 29 -3.21 8.37 0.54
C PRO A 29 -1.87 8.95 0.98
N GLN A 30 -1.33 9.90 0.21
CA GLN A 30 -0.05 10.54 0.50
C GLN A 30 -0.14 11.45 1.73
N GLU A 31 -1.20 12.23 1.84
CA GLU A 31 -1.53 13.04 3.01
C GLU A 31 -1.57 12.21 4.29
N LEU A 32 -2.28 11.08 4.26
CA LEU A 32 -2.40 10.20 5.42
C LEU A 32 -1.08 9.47 5.74
N ARG A 33 -0.28 9.13 4.72
CA ARG A 33 1.08 8.60 4.93
C ARG A 33 2.01 9.63 5.57
N SER A 34 1.96 10.88 5.14
CA SER A 34 2.74 11.97 5.76
C SER A 34 2.36 12.14 7.22
N PHE A 35 1.07 12.02 7.54
CA PHE A 35 0.60 12.04 8.92
C PHE A 35 1.08 10.82 9.72
N GLU A 36 1.00 9.60 9.17
CA GLU A 36 1.54 8.40 9.81
C GLU A 36 3.06 8.51 10.04
N ALA A 37 3.81 9.04 9.08
CA ALA A 37 5.24 9.29 9.23
C ALA A 37 5.53 10.30 10.34
N ALA A 38 4.76 11.39 10.43
CA ALA A 38 4.88 12.37 11.50
C ALA A 38 4.55 11.76 12.88
N LEU A 39 3.58 10.85 12.95
CA LEU A 39 3.30 10.09 14.16
C LEU A 39 4.47 9.17 14.53
N ASN A 40 5.02 8.43 13.57
CA ASN A 40 6.13 7.52 13.80
C ASN A 40 7.44 8.23 14.16
N ALA A 41 7.61 9.48 13.72
CA ALA A 41 8.76 10.30 14.08
C ALA A 41 8.72 10.83 15.53
N SER A 42 7.55 10.81 16.20
CA SER A 42 7.40 11.36 17.54
C SER A 42 6.68 10.39 18.48
N GLN A 43 7.45 9.78 19.38
CA GLN A 43 6.93 8.87 20.41
C GLN A 43 5.92 9.58 21.33
N GLU A 44 6.10 10.88 21.58
CA GLU A 44 5.19 11.68 22.39
C GLU A 44 3.80 11.81 21.74
N LEU A 45 3.75 12.04 20.43
CA LEU A 45 2.52 12.08 19.63
C LEU A 45 1.81 10.72 19.64
N GLN A 46 2.55 9.63 19.45
CA GLN A 46 1.96 8.29 19.56
C GLN A 46 1.38 8.04 20.95
N ASN A 47 2.15 8.33 22.00
CA ASN A 47 1.72 8.13 23.38
C ASN A 47 0.49 8.97 23.71
N ALA A 48 0.43 10.23 23.26
CA ALA A 48 -0.73 11.10 23.44
C ALA A 48 -2.00 10.54 22.76
N LEU A 49 -1.86 9.89 21.60
CA LEU A 49 -2.99 9.30 20.87
C LEU A 49 -3.42 7.93 21.42
N ILE A 50 -2.50 7.14 21.93
CA ILE A 50 -2.76 5.81 22.51
C ILE A 50 -3.33 5.94 23.93
N THR A 51 -2.89 6.93 24.70
CA THR A 51 -3.27 7.09 26.11
C THR A 51 -4.78 7.32 26.25
N PRO A 52 -5.53 6.45 26.94
CA PRO A 52 -6.98 6.58 27.09
C PRO A 52 -7.39 7.71 28.05
N ALA A 53 -6.48 8.12 28.95
CA ALA A 53 -6.69 9.23 29.87
C ALA A 53 -6.74 10.61 29.20
N VAL A 54 -6.24 10.74 27.96
CA VAL A 54 -6.30 11.99 27.21
C VAL A 54 -7.70 12.15 26.60
N PRO A 55 -8.43 13.24 26.91
CA PRO A 55 -9.76 13.48 26.33
C PRO A 55 -9.71 13.57 24.80
N ALA A 56 -10.77 13.09 24.14
CA ALA A 56 -10.89 13.13 22.67
C ALA A 56 -10.75 14.57 22.12
N SER A 57 -11.21 15.58 22.86
CA SER A 57 -11.06 17.00 22.49
C SER A 57 -9.59 17.43 22.38
N ARG A 58 -8.74 17.04 23.35
CA ARG A 58 -7.30 17.31 23.31
C ARG A 58 -6.62 16.56 22.16
N LYS A 59 -6.98 15.29 21.94
CA LYS A 59 -6.46 14.51 20.80
C LYS A 59 -6.79 15.16 19.47
N LYS A 60 -8.05 15.59 19.29
CA LYS A 60 -8.48 16.31 18.08
C LYS A 60 -7.74 17.64 17.90
N ALA A 61 -7.47 18.38 18.96
CA ALA A 61 -6.71 19.63 18.88
C ALA A 61 -5.26 19.38 18.41
N VAL A 62 -4.60 18.35 18.95
CA VAL A 62 -3.24 17.96 18.53
C VAL A 62 -3.23 17.51 17.07
N VAL A 63 -4.12 16.61 16.69
CA VAL A 63 -4.22 16.12 15.31
C VAL A 63 -4.61 17.24 14.35
N GLY A 64 -5.47 18.17 14.76
CA GLY A 64 -5.82 19.36 13.99
C GLY A 64 -4.60 20.22 13.67
N ARG A 65 -3.76 20.51 14.69
CA ARG A 65 -2.52 21.27 14.48
C ARG A 65 -1.54 20.57 13.54
N VAL A 66 -1.35 19.27 13.71
CA VAL A 66 -0.48 18.49 12.81
C VAL A 66 -1.06 18.48 11.39
N ALA A 67 -2.38 18.35 11.25
CA ALA A 67 -3.06 18.39 9.98
C ALA A 67 -2.97 19.77 9.29
N ASP A 68 -2.96 20.86 10.06
CA ASP A 68 -2.75 22.21 9.54
C ASP A 68 -1.30 22.39 9.04
N VAL A 69 -0.31 21.92 9.80
CA VAL A 69 1.11 21.96 9.40
C VAL A 69 1.35 21.16 8.12
N LEU A 70 0.73 19.98 8.00
CA LEU A 70 0.83 19.12 6.82
C LEU A 70 -0.12 19.51 5.69
N GLN A 71 -0.91 20.58 5.87
CA GLN A 71 -1.92 21.05 4.92
C GLN A 71 -2.87 19.95 4.42
N LEU A 72 -3.29 19.06 5.32
CA LEU A 72 -4.17 17.95 4.97
C LEU A 72 -5.53 18.45 4.51
N SER A 73 -6.09 17.78 3.50
CA SER A 73 -7.43 18.06 3.00
C SER A 73 -8.51 17.85 4.08
N LYS A 74 -9.67 18.47 3.86
CA LYS A 74 -10.84 18.31 4.76
C LYS A 74 -11.25 16.85 4.92
N ILE A 75 -11.10 16.04 3.86
CA ILE A 75 -11.45 14.61 3.87
C ILE A 75 -10.50 13.87 4.82
N SER A 76 -9.18 14.00 4.63
CA SER A 76 -8.16 13.38 5.48
C SER A 76 -8.32 13.79 6.94
N ARG A 77 -8.54 15.09 7.21
CA ARG A 77 -8.74 15.62 8.56
C ARG A 77 -9.99 15.04 9.23
N ASN A 78 -11.12 15.03 8.53
CA ASN A 78 -12.37 14.49 9.05
C ASN A 78 -12.24 12.99 9.35
N PHE A 79 -11.56 12.25 8.48
CA PHE A 79 -11.28 10.84 8.70
C PHE A 79 -10.48 10.60 9.97
N LEU A 80 -9.42 11.37 10.21
CA LEU A 80 -8.64 11.29 11.45
C LEU A 80 -9.50 11.60 12.69
N PHE A 81 -10.39 12.58 12.63
CA PHE A 81 -11.32 12.88 13.73
C PHE A 81 -12.29 11.74 14.03
N VAL A 82 -12.81 11.07 12.99
CA VAL A 82 -13.67 9.88 13.15
C VAL A 82 -12.90 8.76 13.84
N LEU A 83 -11.64 8.54 13.49
CA LEU A 83 -10.80 7.53 14.15
C LEU A 83 -10.55 7.84 15.62
N ILE A 84 -10.36 9.12 15.97
CA ILE A 84 -10.22 9.56 17.37
C ILE A 84 -11.52 9.31 18.14
N ASP A 85 -12.67 9.68 17.59
CA ASP A 85 -13.98 9.47 18.23
C ASP A 85 -14.29 8.00 18.47
N LYS A 86 -13.89 7.14 17.53
CA LYS A 86 -14.07 5.69 17.64
C LYS A 86 -12.95 4.99 18.42
N ARG A 87 -11.97 5.74 18.95
CA ARG A 87 -10.77 5.21 19.65
C ARG A 87 -10.01 4.16 18.82
N ARG A 88 -9.95 4.35 17.50
CA ARG A 88 -9.31 3.45 16.52
C ARG A 88 -7.99 4.00 15.95
N THR A 89 -7.34 4.94 16.65
CA THR A 89 -6.07 5.56 16.24
C THR A 89 -4.95 4.54 16.05
N THR A 90 -4.91 3.48 16.87
CA THR A 90 -3.93 2.37 16.74
C THR A 90 -4.11 1.55 15.47
N SER A 91 -5.30 1.55 14.87
CA SER A 91 -5.59 0.81 13.64
C SER A 91 -5.30 1.62 12.38
N LEU A 92 -4.80 2.86 12.51
CA LEU A 92 -4.55 3.76 11.38
C LEU A 92 -3.66 3.09 10.32
N SER A 93 -2.53 2.50 10.71
CA SER A 93 -1.60 1.84 9.78
C SER A 93 -2.27 0.72 8.97
N ALA A 94 -3.04 -0.14 9.67
CA ALA A 94 -3.79 -1.21 9.03
C ALA A 94 -4.87 -0.68 8.08
N ILE A 95 -5.56 0.40 8.46
CA ILE A 95 -6.58 1.04 7.61
C ILE A 95 -5.94 1.65 6.37
N LEU A 96 -4.80 2.33 6.49
CA LEU A 96 -4.08 2.91 5.35
C LEU A 96 -3.64 1.84 4.36
N HIS A 97 -3.08 0.73 4.87
CA HIS A 97 -2.73 -0.39 4.02
C HIS A 97 -3.93 -0.95 3.26
N SER A 98 -5.06 -1.18 3.93
CA SER A 98 -6.29 -1.64 3.29
C SER A 98 -6.88 -0.61 2.32
N PHE A 99 -6.77 0.67 2.63
CA PHE A 99 -7.28 1.77 1.80
C PHE A 99 -6.51 1.87 0.48
N GLU A 100 -5.19 1.73 0.51
CA GLU A 100 -4.39 1.69 -0.70
C GLU A 100 -4.74 0.51 -1.60
N LEU A 101 -4.93 -0.67 -1.01
CA LEU A 101 -5.36 -1.85 -1.76
C LEU A 101 -6.71 -1.62 -2.45
N ILE A 102 -7.70 -1.10 -1.73
CA ILE A 102 -9.03 -0.83 -2.28
C ILE A 102 -8.99 0.27 -3.34
N LEU A 103 -8.19 1.32 -3.13
CA LEU A 103 -8.02 2.38 -4.13
C LEU A 103 -7.36 1.86 -5.40
N ASP A 104 -6.32 1.04 -5.28
CA ASP A 104 -5.67 0.41 -6.43
C ASP A 104 -6.68 -0.42 -7.23
N GLU A 105 -7.47 -1.27 -6.55
CA GLU A 105 -8.53 -2.04 -7.19
C GLU A 105 -9.58 -1.16 -7.90
N ARG A 106 -10.06 -0.09 -7.24
CA ARG A 106 -11.10 0.81 -7.78
C ARG A 106 -10.62 1.67 -8.94
N LEU A 107 -9.36 2.08 -8.91
CA LEU A 107 -8.72 2.82 -10.00
C LEU A 107 -8.29 1.91 -11.15
N GLY A 108 -8.47 0.60 -11.02
CA GLY A 108 -8.07 -0.39 -12.02
C GLY A 108 -6.56 -0.61 -12.07
N PHE A 109 -5.82 -0.19 -11.04
CA PHE A 109 -4.40 -0.51 -10.91
C PHE A 109 -4.25 -1.95 -10.45
N ALA A 110 -3.50 -2.76 -11.21
CA ALA A 110 -3.08 -4.07 -10.73
C ALA A 110 -1.75 -3.92 -9.97
N ARG A 111 -1.65 -4.50 -8.77
CA ARG A 111 -0.41 -4.49 -8.00
C ARG A 111 0.48 -5.63 -8.51
N ALA A 112 1.70 -5.30 -8.91
CA ALA A 112 2.69 -6.29 -9.34
C ALA A 112 3.88 -6.27 -8.37
N ASP A 113 4.06 -7.34 -7.60
CA ASP A 113 5.25 -7.54 -6.78
C ASP A 113 6.33 -8.19 -7.66
N VAL A 114 7.38 -7.42 -7.96
CA VAL A 114 8.47 -7.86 -8.83
C VAL A 114 9.69 -8.15 -7.97
N ALA A 115 10.03 -9.43 -7.81
CA ALA A 115 11.25 -9.87 -7.17
C ALA A 115 12.36 -10.05 -8.21
N SER A 116 13.50 -9.41 -8.00
CA SER A 116 14.67 -9.49 -8.88
C SER A 116 15.91 -9.92 -8.10
N ALA A 117 16.77 -10.72 -8.73
CA ALA A 117 18.06 -11.12 -8.18
C ALA A 117 19.04 -9.94 -7.98
N ARG A 118 18.86 -8.87 -8.75
CA ARG A 118 19.67 -7.64 -8.70
C ARG A 118 18.79 -6.42 -8.70
N GLU A 119 19.31 -5.32 -8.16
CA GLU A 119 18.64 -4.03 -8.24
C GLU A 119 18.45 -3.64 -9.72
N LEU A 120 17.18 -3.50 -10.12
CA LEU A 120 16.80 -3.10 -11.47
C LEU A 120 17.06 -1.60 -11.65
N SER A 121 17.71 -1.23 -12.75
CA SER A 121 17.89 0.18 -13.11
C SER A 121 16.56 0.82 -13.51
N GLU A 122 16.40 2.13 -13.30
CA GLU A 122 15.20 2.87 -13.73
C GLU A 122 14.73 2.56 -15.17
N PRO A 123 15.60 2.54 -16.20
CA PRO A 123 15.15 2.18 -17.56
C PRO A 123 14.61 0.75 -17.66
N GLN A 124 15.16 -0.21 -16.91
CA GLN A 124 14.63 -1.58 -16.87
C GLN A 124 13.27 -1.63 -16.18
N ARG A 125 13.07 -0.86 -15.10
CA ARG A 125 11.78 -0.75 -14.39
C ARG A 125 10.71 -0.19 -15.31
N THR A 126 11.02 0.86 -16.07
CA THR A 126 10.07 1.47 -17.02
C THR A 126 9.71 0.50 -18.15
N ALA A 127 10.70 -0.21 -18.72
CA ALA A 127 10.45 -1.20 -19.77
C ALA A 127 9.57 -2.37 -19.26
N LEU A 128 9.85 -2.87 -18.05
CA LEU A 128 9.04 -3.92 -17.41
C LEU A 128 7.61 -3.44 -17.16
N THR A 129 7.47 -2.17 -16.74
CA THR A 129 6.18 -1.52 -16.52
C THR A 129 5.37 -1.49 -17.80
N ALA A 130 5.93 -0.97 -18.88
CA ALA A 130 5.25 -0.90 -20.16
C ALA A 130 4.81 -2.28 -20.68
N GLU A 131 5.66 -3.29 -20.55
CA GLU A 131 5.35 -4.63 -21.05
C GLU A 131 4.27 -5.33 -20.22
N LEU A 132 4.33 -5.23 -18.89
CA LEU A 132 3.30 -5.83 -18.03
C LEU A 132 1.96 -5.07 -18.12
N GLU A 133 1.98 -3.74 -18.29
CA GLU A 133 0.77 -2.96 -18.57
C GLU A 133 0.14 -3.37 -19.92
N ARG A 134 0.97 -3.61 -20.94
CA ARG A 134 0.52 -4.10 -22.26
C ARG A 134 -0.10 -5.49 -22.17
N LEU A 135 0.49 -6.39 -21.39
CA LEU A 135 0.02 -7.78 -21.23
C LEU A 135 -1.27 -7.87 -20.41
N THR A 136 -1.43 -7.03 -19.39
CA THR A 136 -2.60 -7.06 -18.50
C THR A 136 -3.73 -6.13 -18.94
N GLY A 137 -3.45 -5.17 -19.83
CA GLY A 137 -4.40 -4.15 -20.27
C GLY A 137 -4.82 -3.18 -19.17
N LYS A 138 -4.12 -3.17 -18.03
CA LYS A 138 -4.38 -2.34 -16.85
C LYS A 138 -3.13 -1.56 -16.50
N ARG A 139 -3.28 -0.42 -15.84
CA ARG A 139 -2.12 0.27 -15.25
C ARG A 139 -1.59 -0.54 -14.09
N ILE A 140 -0.28 -0.69 -13.97
CA ILE A 140 0.32 -1.55 -12.94
C ILE A 140 1.09 -0.70 -11.95
N ARG A 141 0.78 -0.86 -10.65
CA ARG A 141 1.64 -0.34 -9.59
C ARG A 141 2.66 -1.41 -9.22
N MET A 142 3.91 -1.20 -9.66
CA MET A 142 5.00 -2.15 -9.40
C MET A 142 5.66 -1.91 -8.05
N HIS A 143 5.85 -2.99 -7.30
CA HIS A 143 6.64 -3.01 -6.09
C HIS A 143 7.88 -3.87 -6.33
N PHE A 144 9.04 -3.23 -6.47
CA PHE A 144 10.29 -3.93 -6.73
C PHE A 144 10.94 -4.34 -5.41
N THR A 145 11.21 -5.63 -5.27
CA THR A 145 11.96 -6.20 -4.13
C THR A 145 13.21 -6.91 -4.68
N VAL A 146 14.35 -6.73 -4.02
CA VAL A 146 15.57 -7.47 -4.35
C VAL A 146 15.61 -8.73 -3.49
N ASP A 147 15.59 -9.89 -4.14
CA ASP A 147 15.71 -11.18 -3.47
C ASP A 147 16.98 -11.91 -3.96
N GLY A 148 18.00 -11.92 -3.11
CA GLY A 148 19.28 -12.59 -3.40
C GLY A 148 19.20 -14.11 -3.45
N ALA A 149 18.08 -14.74 -3.07
CA ALA A 149 17.86 -16.17 -3.25
C ALA A 149 17.56 -16.55 -4.72
N LEU A 150 17.25 -15.55 -5.55
CA LEU A 150 17.14 -15.71 -7.00
C LEU A 150 18.55 -15.75 -7.59
N ILE A 151 18.92 -16.90 -8.16
CA ILE A 151 20.22 -17.12 -8.82
C ILE A 151 20.33 -16.26 -10.11
N GLY A 152 19.19 -15.88 -10.70
CA GLY A 152 19.08 -14.96 -11.83
C GLY A 152 17.64 -14.85 -12.35
N GLY A 153 17.29 -13.69 -12.91
CA GLY A 153 15.99 -13.41 -13.53
C GLY A 153 15.00 -12.64 -12.63
N VAL A 154 13.76 -12.51 -13.11
CA VAL A 154 12.70 -11.68 -12.50
C VAL A 154 11.45 -12.50 -12.29
N VAL A 155 10.86 -12.43 -11.10
CA VAL A 155 9.56 -13.03 -10.77
C VAL A 155 8.56 -11.90 -10.52
N ALA A 156 7.56 -11.77 -11.37
CA ALA A 156 6.50 -10.77 -11.22
C ALA A 156 5.20 -11.45 -10.78
N ARG A 157 4.69 -11.11 -9.59
CA ARG A 157 3.41 -11.58 -9.07
C ARG A 157 2.37 -10.48 -9.21
N ILE A 158 1.34 -10.72 -10.03
CA ILE A 158 0.23 -9.79 -10.25
C ILE A 158 -1.02 -10.39 -9.64
N GLY A 159 -1.42 -9.93 -8.45
CA GLY A 159 -2.53 -10.50 -7.70
C GLY A 159 -2.34 -12.00 -7.43
N SER A 160 -3.13 -12.84 -8.10
CA SER A 160 -3.03 -14.31 -8.03
C SER A 160 -2.14 -14.95 -9.11
N THR A 161 -1.75 -14.21 -10.15
CA THR A 161 -0.97 -14.73 -11.28
C THR A 161 0.51 -14.49 -11.04
N VAL A 162 1.31 -15.56 -11.07
CA VAL A 162 2.77 -15.48 -10.95
C VAL A 162 3.39 -15.66 -12.34
N TYR A 163 4.09 -14.62 -12.80
CA TYR A 163 4.93 -14.65 -13.98
C TYR A 163 6.37 -14.89 -13.54
N ASP A 164 6.83 -16.12 -13.66
CA ASP A 164 8.19 -16.53 -13.31
C ASP A 164 9.09 -16.48 -14.55
N GLY A 165 9.94 -15.47 -14.62
CA GLY A 165 11.03 -15.33 -15.58
C GLY A 165 12.40 -15.64 -14.97
N SER A 166 12.45 -16.38 -13.86
CA SER A 166 13.71 -16.75 -13.20
C SER A 166 14.41 -17.91 -13.92
N VAL A 167 15.75 -17.89 -13.89
CA VAL A 167 16.59 -18.96 -14.43
C VAL A 167 16.35 -20.27 -13.65
N ARG A 168 15.99 -20.19 -12.36
CA ARG A 168 15.54 -21.35 -11.57
C ARG A 168 14.28 -21.99 -12.16
N GLY A 169 13.29 -21.19 -12.53
CA GLY A 169 12.04 -21.70 -13.13
C GLY A 169 12.29 -22.42 -14.46
N GLN A 170 13.19 -21.90 -15.30
CA GLN A 170 13.56 -22.57 -16.56
C GLN A 170 14.30 -23.89 -16.33
N LEU A 171 15.24 -23.94 -15.39
CA LEU A 171 15.95 -25.18 -15.05
C LEU A 171 15.01 -26.24 -14.45
N GLN A 172 14.11 -25.83 -13.56
CA GLN A 172 13.15 -26.75 -12.93
C GLN A 172 12.11 -27.29 -13.93
N THR A 173 11.76 -26.48 -14.94
CA THR A 173 10.90 -26.91 -16.06
C THR A 173 11.63 -27.90 -16.96
N LEU A 174 12.92 -27.69 -17.22
CA LEU A 174 13.76 -28.65 -17.94
C LEU A 174 13.91 -29.96 -17.17
N GLU A 175 14.23 -29.91 -15.87
CA GLU A 175 14.32 -31.11 -15.02
C GLU A 175 13.01 -31.90 -15.02
N ARG A 176 11.86 -31.23 -14.90
CA ARG A 176 10.56 -31.91 -14.98
C ARG A 176 10.29 -32.55 -16.33
N ARG A 177 10.67 -31.90 -17.43
CA ARG A 177 10.53 -32.48 -18.77
C ARG A 177 11.41 -33.71 -18.94
N LEU A 178 12.67 -33.63 -18.49
CA LEU A 178 13.62 -34.74 -18.56
C LEU A 178 13.22 -35.90 -17.64
N ALA A 179 12.67 -35.63 -16.45
CA ALA A 179 12.19 -36.65 -15.51
C ALA A 179 10.87 -37.32 -15.92
N THR A 180 10.10 -36.75 -16.84
CA THR A 180 8.86 -37.34 -17.36
C THR A 180 9.12 -38.19 -18.61
N GLU A 181 10.29 -38.05 -19.25
CA GLU A 181 10.73 -38.86 -20.40
C GLU A 181 11.63 -40.06 -19.99
N SER A 182 11.69 -40.42 -18.69
CA SER A 182 12.42 -41.58 -18.17
C SER A 182 11.49 -42.70 -17.71
#